data_AF-A0A6G3XZP9-F1
#
_entry.id   AF-A0A6G3XZP9-F1
#
_cell.length_a   1.000
_cell.length_b   1.000
_cell.length_c   1.000
_cell.angle_alpha   90.00
_cell.angle_beta   90.00
_cell.angle_gamma   90.00
#
_symmetry.space_group_name_H-M   'P 1'
#
loop_
_entity.id
_entity.type
_entity.pdbx_description
1 polymer ?
#
loop_
_entity_poly.entity_id
_entity_poly.type
_entity_poly.pdbx_seq_one_letter_code
_entity_poly.pdbx_strand_id
1 'polypeptide(L)'
;REFRVRRDADDNSALFKADATWCAVAGDGGVRFTSANLPGSYLRHVDSEVWLATPGGGRPFDSPTLFTEDTTWAVDAPWAP
;
A
#
# COMPACT_ATOMS: atom_id res chain seq x y z
N ARG A 1 -9.93 -7.14 -4.24
CA ARG A 1 -10.96 -7.85 -3.45
C ARG A 1 -10.37 -8.06 -2.06
N GLU A 2 -11.07 -7.66 -1.00
CA GLU A 2 -10.59 -7.81 0.40
C GLU A 2 -9.28 -7.05 0.74
N PHE A 3 -9.04 -5.88 0.14
CA PHE A 3 -7.91 -4.99 0.45
C PHE A 3 -6.49 -5.54 0.19
N ARG A 4 -6.35 -6.79 -0.23
CA ARG A 4 -5.07 -7.33 -0.68
C ARG A 4 -4.62 -6.67 -1.98
N VAL A 5 -3.36 -6.25 -2.03
CA VAL A 5 -2.72 -5.74 -3.23
C VAL A 5 -2.35 -6.90 -4.13
N ARG A 6 -2.61 -6.73 -5.44
CA ARG A 6 -2.45 -7.77 -6.44
C ARG A 6 -1.87 -7.18 -7.71
N ARG A 7 -1.36 -8.07 -8.56
CA ARG A 7 -1.00 -7.76 -9.93
C ARG A 7 -2.09 -8.29 -10.85
N ASP A 8 -2.83 -7.39 -11.47
CA ASP A 8 -3.89 -7.67 -12.43
C ASP A 8 -3.60 -6.93 -13.75
N ALA A 9 -4.21 -7.37 -14.85
CA ALA A 9 -4.13 -6.65 -16.12
C ALA A 9 -4.98 -5.37 -16.04
N ASP A 10 -4.50 -4.28 -16.65
CA ASP A 10 -5.27 -3.03 -16.77
C ASP A 10 -6.48 -3.27 -17.68
N ASP A 11 -7.67 -3.28 -17.08
CA ASP A 11 -8.96 -3.42 -17.77
C ASP A 11 -9.48 -2.08 -18.33
N ASN A 12 -8.66 -1.02 -18.23
CA ASN A 12 -8.94 0.36 -18.60
C ASN A 12 -10.08 1.04 -17.84
N SER A 13 -10.69 0.38 -16.87
CA SER A 13 -11.79 0.95 -16.08
C SER A 13 -11.31 2.08 -15.18
N ALA A 14 -12.22 3.01 -14.88
CA ALA A 14 -11.95 4.09 -13.92
C ALA A 14 -11.65 3.53 -12.52
N LEU A 15 -12.30 2.42 -12.15
CA LEU A 15 -12.08 1.77 -10.86
C LEU A 15 -10.68 1.16 -10.79
N PHE A 16 -10.23 0.43 -11.82
CA PHE A 16 -8.88 -0.11 -11.86
C PHE A 16 -7.83 0.99 -11.73
N LYS A 17 -7.97 2.07 -12.50
CA LYS A 17 -7.08 3.22 -12.44
C LYS A 17 -7.06 3.85 -11.05
N ALA A 18 -8.22 3.99 -10.41
CA ALA A 18 -8.31 4.54 -9.06
C ALA A 18 -7.64 3.62 -8.02
N ASP A 19 -7.92 2.31 -8.06
CA ASP A 19 -7.36 1.32 -7.13
C ASP A 19 -5.85 1.08 -7.32
N ALA A 20 -5.34 1.29 -8.55
CA ALA A 20 -3.94 1.13 -8.91
C ALA A 20 -3.11 2.41 -8.73
N THR A 21 -3.70 3.52 -8.28
CA THR A 21 -2.99 4.80 -8.09
C THR A 21 -2.61 5.02 -6.62
N TRP A 22 -1.32 5.25 -6.40
CA TRP A 22 -0.74 5.51 -5.08
C TRP A 22 0.11 6.77 -5.11
N CYS A 23 0.01 7.58 -4.07
CA CYS A 23 0.81 8.78 -3.90
C CYS A 23 1.99 8.49 -2.96
N ALA A 24 3.20 8.78 -3.42
CA ALA A 24 4.39 8.73 -2.59
C ALA A 24 4.39 9.91 -1.60
N VAL A 25 4.57 9.61 -0.32
CA VAL A 25 4.75 10.59 0.74
C VAL A 25 6.03 10.26 1.52
N ALA A 26 6.72 11.28 2.02
CA ALA A 26 7.91 11.08 2.82
C ALA A 26 7.57 10.27 4.09
N GLY A 27 8.32 9.18 4.31
CA GLY A 27 8.38 8.46 5.57
C GLY A 27 9.70 8.78 6.29
N ASP A 28 9.78 8.41 7.56
CA ASP A 28 11.06 8.50 8.28
C ASP A 28 12.01 7.43 7.73
N GLY A 29 13.09 7.85 7.07
CA GLY A 29 14.06 6.95 6.44
C GLY A 29 13.56 6.21 5.18
N GLY A 30 12.44 6.61 4.57
CA GLY A 30 11.90 5.96 3.37
C GLY A 30 10.71 6.66 2.74
N VAL A 31 9.97 5.93 1.91
CA VAL A 31 8.72 6.40 1.29
C VAL A 31 7.55 5.60 1.84
N ARG A 32 6.41 6.27 2.03
CA ARG A 32 5.12 5.60 2.27
C ARG A 32 4.24 5.84 1.06
N PHE A 33 3.40 4.87 0.72
CA PHE A 33 2.48 4.98 -0.42
C PHE A 33 1.05 5.05 0.10
N THR A 34 0.38 6.17 -0.12
CA THR A 34 -1.03 6.36 0.26
C THR A 34 -1.93 6.10 -0.94
N SER A 35 -3.07 5.44 -0.75
CA SER A 35 -4.05 5.27 -1.83
C SER A 35 -4.62 6.63 -2.27
N ALA A 36 -4.74 6.84 -3.58
CA ALA A 36 -5.30 8.05 -4.14
C ALA A 36 -6.84 8.13 -3.99
N ASN A 37 -7.52 6.99 -3.99
CA ASN A 37 -8.99 6.93 -3.92
C ASN A 37 -9.54 6.54 -2.54
N LEU A 38 -8.69 6.10 -1.61
CA LEU A 38 -9.05 5.72 -0.25
C LEU A 38 -8.15 6.44 0.78
N PRO A 39 -8.46 7.72 1.11
CA PRO A 39 -7.68 8.52 2.04
C PRO A 39 -7.45 7.86 3.40
N GLY A 40 -6.27 8.06 3.98
CA GLY A 40 -5.88 7.47 5.26
C GLY A 40 -5.43 6.00 5.17
N SER A 41 -5.44 5.42 3.97
CA SER A 41 -4.98 4.06 3.71
C SER A 41 -3.58 4.03 3.09
N TYR A 42 -2.79 3.02 3.45
CA TYR A 42 -1.38 2.87 3.09
C TYR A 42 -1.08 1.49 2.50
N LEU A 43 -0.08 1.44 1.64
CA LEU A 43 0.53 0.19 1.20
C LEU A 43 1.34 -0.40 2.36
N ARG A 44 0.89 -1.53 2.91
CA ARG A 44 1.47 -2.16 4.09
C ARG A 44 1.91 -3.59 3.83
N HIS A 45 3.08 -3.97 4.33
CA HIS A 45 3.51 -5.36 4.44
C HIS A 45 2.98 -6.00 5.73
N VAL A 46 2.37 -7.19 5.64
CA VAL A 46 2.00 -8.02 6.80
C VAL A 46 2.12 -9.48 6.39
N ASP A 47 2.82 -10.30 7.19
CA ASP A 47 2.98 -11.75 6.97
C ASP A 47 3.45 -12.13 5.56
N SER A 48 4.43 -11.41 5.01
CA SER A 48 4.94 -11.59 3.64
C SER A 48 3.92 -11.30 2.53
N GLU A 49 2.81 -10.63 2.86
CA GLU A 49 1.79 -10.16 1.93
C GLU A 49 1.69 -8.63 1.94
N VAL A 50 1.02 -8.06 0.92
CA VAL A 50 0.86 -6.61 0.77
C VAL A 50 -0.62 -6.24 0.77
N TRP A 51 -0.97 -5.24 1.57
CA TRP A 51 -2.34 -4.84 1.88
C TRP A 51 -2.53 -3.33 1.75
N LEU A 52 -3.75 -2.94 1.45
CA LEU A 52 -4.26 -1.59 1.67
C LEU A 52 -4.79 -1.52 3.12
N ALA A 53 -3.99 -0.94 4.01
CA ALA A 53 -4.27 -0.91 5.44
C ALA A 53 -4.52 0.51 5.95
N THR A 54 -5.35 0.63 6.99
CA THR A 54 -5.59 1.86 7.73
C THR A 54 -5.16 1.66 9.18
N PRO A 55 -4.49 2.63 9.83
CA PRO A 55 -4.10 2.47 11.23
C PRO A 55 -5.34 2.42 12.12
N GLY A 56 -5.53 1.30 12.85
CA GLY A 56 -6.68 1.13 13.73
C GLY A 56 -7.97 0.67 13.04
N GLY A 57 -7.89 0.17 11.82
CA GLY A 57 -8.97 -0.60 11.20
C GLY A 57 -9.22 -1.94 11.91
N GLY A 58 -10.36 -2.57 11.63
CA GLY A 58 -10.82 -3.80 12.30
C GLY A 58 -10.24 -5.10 11.73
N ARG A 59 -9.29 -5.04 10.79
CA ARG A 59 -8.76 -6.21 10.08
C ARG A 59 -7.40 -6.59 10.65
N PRO A 60 -6.96 -7.85 10.55
CA PRO A 60 -5.66 -8.27 11.10
C PRO A 60 -4.48 -7.40 10.63
N PHE A 61 -4.46 -7.02 9.35
CA PHE A 61 -3.43 -6.17 8.74
C PHE A 61 -3.55 -4.68 9.08
N ASP A 62 -4.57 -4.25 9.84
CA ASP A 62 -4.76 -2.87 10.30
C ASP A 62 -4.16 -2.62 11.71
N SER A 63 -3.53 -3.63 12.31
CA SER A 63 -2.93 -3.55 13.65
C SER A 63 -2.03 -2.30 13.80
N PRO A 64 -2.18 -1.48 14.85
CA PRO A 64 -1.34 -0.30 15.02
C PRO A 64 0.12 -0.66 15.35
N THR A 65 0.37 -1.88 15.82
CA THR A 65 1.71 -2.40 16.07
C THR A 65 2.51 -2.41 14.77
N LEU A 66 3.68 -1.77 14.77
CA LEU A 66 4.59 -1.65 13.63
C LEU A 66 3.99 -0.98 12.37
N PHE A 67 2.86 -0.27 12.48
CA PHE A 67 2.17 0.26 11.31
C PHE A 67 3.05 1.22 10.49
N THR A 68 3.84 2.06 11.15
CA THR A 68 4.73 3.02 10.46
C THR A 68 5.85 2.30 9.74
N GLU A 69 6.47 1.33 10.39
CA GLU A 69 7.55 0.49 9.88
C GLU A 69 7.07 -0.33 8.68
N ASP A 70 5.94 -1.02 8.81
CA ASP A 70 5.37 -1.88 7.77
C ASP A 70 4.82 -1.12 6.55
N THR A 71 4.65 0.20 6.68
CA THR A 71 4.20 1.07 5.58
C THR A 71 5.32 1.95 5.01
N THR A 72 6.55 1.81 5.52
CA THR A 72 7.72 2.55 5.05
C THR A 72 8.60 1.63 4.23
N TRP A 73 8.88 2.04 3.00
CA TRP A 73 9.61 1.28 2.01
C TRP A 73 10.89 2.00 1.65
N ALA A 74 11.99 1.25 1.54
CA ALA A 74 13.18 1.73 0.85
C ALA A 74 12.96 1.62 -0.67
N VAL A 75 13.36 2.64 -1.41
CA VAL A 75 13.38 2.61 -2.88
C VAL A 75 14.81 2.40 -3.32
N ASP A 76 15.05 1.34 -4.10
CA ASP A 76 16.37 0.98 -4.61
C ASP A 76 16.31 0.74 -6.12
N ALA A 77 17.48 0.57 -6.74
CA ALA A 77 17.59 0.23 -8.15
C ALA A 77 16.85 -1.09 -8.46
N PRO A 78 16.11 -1.15 -9.59
CA PRO A 78 15.41 -2.36 -9.98
C PRO A 78 16.40 -3.49 -10.32
N TRP A 79 16.03 -4.73 -10.00
CA TRP A 79 16.88 -5.90 -10.25
C TRP A 79 16.93 -6.32 -11.72
N ALA A 80 15.96 -5.89 -12.53
CA ALA A 80 15.90 -6.12 -13.97
C ALA A 80 15.35 -4.89 -14.69
N PRO A 81 15.77 -4.63 -15.95
CA PRO A 81 15.21 -3.59 -16.80
C PRO A 81 13.71 -3.75 -17.10
#